data_AF-A0A847JZ94-F1
#
_entry.id   AF-A0A847JZ94-F1
#
_cell.length_a   1.000
_cell.length_b   1.000
_cell.length_c   1.000
_cell.angle_alpha   90.00
_cell.angle_beta   90.00
_cell.angle_gamma   90.00
#
_symmetry.space_group_name_H-M   'P 1'
#
loop_
_entity.id
_entity.type
_entity.pdbx_description
1 polymer ?
#
loop_
_entity_poly.entity_id
_entity_poly.type
_entity_poly.pdbx_seq_one_letter_code
_entity_poly.pdbx_strand_id
1 'polypeptide(L)'
;MKKNLRSQLLASHILTAAVMLSVMMGAVFSLFHLGGSIERIVQDNYKSVEAVLRMNEALERMESAANYFLAGASDRARIQFETSAQRFTEAHRTEANNITEDGEMQMSSEVESRFDAYVRDMRRLMDASSPMPPRDAYGLYKARLRPGYDALKARVHDILVLNQNAILRADARAKAEAQRASWLAMAGTLAALLVAAAISIGMVRSALTPLLDIAARADEIGAGKLDQHIEADRTDEIGVLAGAVNRMAARLREARDAEERRVH
;
A
#
# COMPACT_ATOMS: atom_id res chain seq x y z
N MET A 1 20.71 -38.32 14.14
CA MET A 1 21.78 -37.95 13.19
C MET A 1 22.97 -37.46 13.99
N LYS A 2 24.16 -38.04 13.80
CA LYS A 2 25.40 -37.51 14.38
C LYS A 2 25.60 -36.08 13.84
N LYS A 3 25.74 -35.08 14.70
CA LYS A 3 25.98 -33.69 14.29
C LYS A 3 27.40 -33.60 13.72
N ASN A 4 27.54 -33.51 12.40
CA ASN A 4 28.81 -33.25 11.73
C ASN A 4 29.06 -31.73 11.68
N LEU A 5 30.28 -31.24 11.88
CA LEU A 5 30.70 -29.85 11.77
C LEU A 5 30.33 -29.27 10.40
N ARG A 6 30.50 -30.07 9.33
CA ARG A 6 30.03 -29.71 7.98
C ARG A 6 28.51 -29.52 7.93
N SER A 7 27.75 -30.41 8.57
CA SER A 7 26.28 -30.32 8.63
C SER A 7 25.82 -29.11 9.46
N GLN A 8 26.58 -28.73 10.49
CA GLN A 8 26.29 -27.57 11.34
C GLN A 8 26.57 -26.26 10.59
N LEU A 9 27.66 -26.18 9.83
CA LEU A 9 27.96 -25.05 8.95
C LEU A 9 26.96 -24.91 7.80
N LEU A 10 26.62 -26.01 7.11
CA LEU A 10 25.60 -26.00 6.06
C LEU A 10 24.23 -25.61 6.61
N ALA A 11 23.83 -26.13 7.78
CA ALA A 11 22.58 -25.77 8.43
C ALA A 11 22.52 -24.26 8.74
N SER A 12 23.63 -23.65 9.19
CA SER A 12 23.69 -22.21 9.45
C SER A 12 23.45 -21.38 8.19
N HIS A 13 24.10 -21.73 7.08
CA HIS A 13 23.99 -21.01 5.81
C HIS A 13 22.61 -21.16 5.18
N ILE A 14 22.06 -22.38 5.23
CA ILE A 14 20.69 -22.66 4.77
C ILE A 14 19.68 -21.87 5.60
N LEU A 15 19.86 -21.83 6.92
CA LEU A 15 18.98 -21.07 7.81
C LEU A 15 19.06 -19.57 7.53
N THR A 16 20.25 -19.00 7.38
CA THR A 16 20.40 -17.57 7.03
C THR A 16 19.80 -17.26 5.66
N ALA A 17 20.00 -18.13 4.66
CA ALA A 17 19.41 -17.97 3.34
C ALA A 17 17.88 -18.05 3.38
N ALA A 18 17.33 -18.99 4.17
CA ALA A 18 15.88 -19.13 4.36
C ALA A 18 15.26 -17.90 5.04
N VAL A 19 15.94 -17.32 6.04
CA VAL A 19 15.50 -16.08 6.70
C VAL A 19 15.53 -14.92 5.71
N MET A 20 16.62 -14.75 4.94
CA MET A 20 16.71 -13.71 3.91
C MET A 20 15.62 -13.86 2.83
N LEU A 21 15.38 -15.09 2.36
CA LEU A 21 14.34 -15.37 1.37
C LEU A 21 12.94 -15.03 1.91
N SER A 22 12.67 -15.36 3.17
CA SER A 22 11.39 -15.06 3.83
C SER A 22 11.15 -13.56 3.95
N VAL A 23 12.18 -12.80 4.32
CA VAL A 23 12.13 -11.32 4.36
C VAL A 23 11.88 -10.75 2.96
N MET A 24 12.62 -11.25 1.96
CA MET A 24 12.47 -10.80 0.57
C MET A 24 11.05 -11.08 0.05
N MET A 25 10.52 -12.27 0.30
CA MET A 25 9.19 -12.67 -0.14
C MET A 25 8.10 -11.86 0.57
N GLY A 26 8.26 -11.57 1.86
CA GLY A 26 7.37 -10.66 2.61
C GLY A 26 7.38 -9.24 2.06
N ALA A 27 8.56 -8.70 1.73
CA ALA A 27 8.69 -7.38 1.11
C ALA A 27 8.00 -7.32 -0.26
N VAL A 28 8.20 -8.33 -1.10
CA VAL A 28 7.54 -8.43 -2.42
C VAL A 28 6.02 -8.53 -2.28
N PHE A 29 5.52 -9.36 -1.37
CA PHE A 29 4.08 -9.49 -1.14
C PHE A 29 3.44 -8.18 -0.66
N SER A 30 4.14 -7.44 0.21
CA SER A 30 3.70 -6.12 0.67
C SER A 30 3.56 -5.11 -0.47
N LEU A 31 4.42 -5.17 -1.49
CA LEU A 31 4.34 -4.28 -2.65
C LEU A 31 3.11 -4.58 -3.52
N PHE A 32 2.74 -5.85 -3.68
CA PHE A 32 1.57 -6.25 -4.48
C PHE A 32 0.23 -5.91 -3.81
N HIS A 33 0.15 -5.93 -2.47
CA HIS A 33 -1.10 -5.66 -1.75
C HIS A 33 -1.54 -4.18 -1.76
N LEU A 34 -0.63 -3.24 -2.04
CA LEU A 34 -0.92 -1.80 -2.03
C LEU A 34 -1.75 -1.30 -3.22
N GLY A 35 -1.79 -2.03 -4.34
CA GLY A 35 -2.31 -1.50 -5.61
C GLY A 35 -3.82 -1.66 -5.85
N GLY A 36 -4.46 -2.71 -5.31
CA GLY A 36 -5.71 -3.22 -5.90
C GLY A 36 -7.04 -2.58 -5.45
N SER A 37 -7.11 -2.00 -4.25
CA SER A 37 -8.37 -1.47 -3.70
C SER A 37 -8.56 0.02 -3.97
N ILE A 38 -7.46 0.78 -4.01
CA ILE A 38 -7.46 2.24 -4.18
C ILE A 38 -7.77 2.64 -5.63
N GLU A 39 -7.30 1.86 -6.60
CA GLU A 39 -7.49 2.16 -8.02
C GLU A 39 -8.98 2.20 -8.41
N ARG A 40 -9.80 1.31 -7.84
CA ARG A 40 -11.25 1.27 -8.11
C ARG A 40 -11.97 2.49 -7.55
N ILE A 41 -11.67 2.88 -6.31
CA ILE A 41 -12.29 4.05 -5.66
C ILE A 41 -11.94 5.33 -6.43
N VAL A 42 -10.68 5.48 -6.84
CA VAL A 42 -10.24 6.65 -7.61
C VAL A 42 -10.90 6.67 -9.00
N GLN A 43 -10.99 5.52 -9.68
CA GLN A 43 -11.64 5.44 -10.99
C GLN A 43 -13.13 5.77 -10.94
N ASP A 44 -13.85 5.23 -9.97
CA ASP A 44 -15.28 5.47 -9.85
C ASP A 44 -15.54 6.93 -9.45
N ASN A 45 -14.86 7.47 -8.43
CA ASN A 45 -15.05 8.88 -8.07
C ASN A 45 -14.64 9.84 -9.21
N TYR A 46 -13.65 9.48 -10.04
CA TYR A 46 -13.27 10.26 -11.21
C TYR A 46 -14.39 10.32 -12.27
N LYS A 47 -15.12 9.22 -12.51
CA LYS A 47 -16.29 9.23 -13.42
C LYS A 47 -17.39 10.15 -12.90
N SER A 48 -17.66 10.15 -11.59
CA SER A 48 -18.63 11.07 -10.98
C SER A 48 -18.17 12.52 -11.12
N VAL A 49 -16.89 12.83 -10.90
CA VAL A 49 -16.33 14.17 -11.12
C VAL A 49 -16.51 14.62 -12.58
N GLU A 50 -16.19 13.77 -13.55
CA GLU A 50 -16.34 14.09 -14.97
C GLU A 50 -17.81 14.36 -15.33
N ALA A 51 -18.72 13.51 -14.84
CA ALA A 51 -20.16 13.69 -15.02
C ALA A 51 -20.64 15.03 -14.44
N VAL A 52 -20.17 15.39 -13.25
CA VAL A 52 -20.50 16.67 -12.60
C VAL A 52 -19.96 17.88 -13.35
N LEU A 53 -18.76 17.79 -13.93
CA LEU A 53 -18.23 18.86 -14.80
C LEU A 53 -19.07 19.04 -16.07
N ARG A 54 -19.53 17.94 -16.67
CA ARG A 54 -20.44 17.97 -17.82
C ARG A 54 -21.81 18.54 -17.46
N MET A 55 -22.34 18.21 -16.27
CA MET A 55 -23.56 18.83 -15.73
C MET A 55 -23.39 20.35 -15.58
N ASN A 56 -22.27 20.81 -15.02
CA ASN A 56 -21.98 22.24 -14.90
C ASN A 56 -21.90 22.93 -16.26
N GLU A 57 -21.19 22.37 -17.24
CA GLU A 57 -21.13 22.95 -18.58
C GLU A 57 -22.53 23.03 -19.21
N ALA A 58 -23.30 21.95 -19.15
CA ALA A 58 -24.66 21.93 -19.67
C ALA A 58 -25.55 22.99 -19.01
N LEU A 59 -25.45 23.14 -17.68
CA LEU A 59 -26.19 24.13 -16.91
C LEU A 59 -25.84 25.58 -17.33
N GLU A 60 -24.56 25.88 -17.57
CA GLU A 60 -24.11 27.19 -18.10
C GLU A 60 -24.66 27.48 -19.50
N ARG A 61 -24.75 26.44 -20.35
CA ARG A 61 -25.35 26.57 -21.69
C ARG A 61 -26.86 26.79 -21.62
N MET A 62 -27.55 26.20 -20.64
CA MET A 62 -28.97 26.46 -20.40
C MET A 62 -29.21 27.89 -19.91
N GLU A 63 -28.36 28.42 -19.02
CA GLU A 63 -28.45 29.82 -18.58
C GLU A 63 -28.19 30.80 -19.74
N SER A 64 -27.20 30.49 -20.57
CA SER A 64 -26.96 31.24 -21.80
C SER A 64 -28.18 31.21 -22.75
N ALA A 65 -28.91 30.09 -22.79
CA ALA A 65 -30.14 29.99 -23.57
C ALA A 65 -31.25 30.89 -23.02
N ALA A 66 -31.42 30.97 -21.70
CA ALA A 66 -32.34 31.92 -21.08
C ALA A 66 -32.01 33.37 -21.48
N ASN A 67 -30.72 33.73 -21.46
CA ASN A 67 -30.27 35.05 -21.88
C ASN A 67 -30.49 35.33 -23.38
N TYR A 68 -30.26 34.35 -24.25
CA TYR A 68 -30.59 34.49 -25.68
C TYR A 68 -32.08 34.71 -25.91
N PHE A 69 -32.93 34.00 -25.17
CA PHE A 69 -34.38 34.16 -25.27
C PHE A 69 -34.79 35.59 -24.87
N LEU A 70 -34.28 36.08 -23.74
CA LEU A 70 -34.55 37.45 -23.27
C LEU A 70 -34.01 38.53 -24.22
N ALA A 71 -32.96 38.23 -24.98
CA ALA A 71 -32.42 39.09 -26.02
C ALA A 71 -33.17 39.00 -27.37
N GLY A 72 -34.23 38.19 -27.46
CA GLY A 72 -35.05 38.04 -28.67
C GLY A 72 -34.60 36.95 -29.64
N ALA A 73 -33.48 36.25 -29.37
CA ALA A 73 -32.96 35.17 -30.20
C ALA A 73 -33.64 33.82 -29.86
N SER A 74 -34.96 33.76 -30.00
CA SER A 74 -35.81 32.66 -29.50
C SER A 74 -35.46 31.28 -30.07
N ASP A 75 -35.24 31.16 -31.38
CA ASP A 75 -34.95 29.86 -32.01
C ASP A 75 -33.62 29.29 -31.54
N ARG A 76 -32.58 30.14 -31.49
CA ARG A 76 -31.27 29.76 -30.96
C ARG A 76 -31.36 29.35 -29.50
N ALA A 77 -32.13 30.08 -28.71
CA ALA A 77 -32.34 29.78 -27.30
C ALA A 77 -32.98 28.41 -27.09
N ARG A 78 -34.05 28.08 -27.83
CA ARG A 78 -34.74 26.79 -27.75
C ARG A 78 -33.82 25.62 -28.09
N ILE A 79 -33.12 25.71 -29.23
CA ILE A 79 -32.20 24.66 -29.69
C ILE A 79 -31.10 24.43 -28.65
N GLN A 80 -30.50 25.51 -28.14
CA GLN A 80 -29.44 25.41 -27.15
C GLN A 80 -29.94 24.85 -25.82
N PHE A 81 -31.14 25.26 -25.37
CA PHE A 81 -31.74 24.76 -24.14
C PHE A 81 -32.01 23.26 -24.22
N GLU A 82 -32.72 22.77 -25.25
CA GLU A 82 -33.06 21.34 -25.38
C GLU A 82 -31.80 20.47 -25.51
N THR A 83 -30.82 20.90 -26.32
CA THR A 83 -29.54 20.19 -26.46
C THR A 83 -28.80 20.10 -25.12
N SER A 84 -28.78 21.19 -24.36
CA SER A 84 -28.04 21.25 -23.09
C SER A 84 -28.79 20.52 -21.97
N ALA A 85 -30.12 20.58 -21.94
CA ALA A 85 -30.95 19.84 -21.01
C ALA A 85 -30.75 18.33 -21.18
N GLN A 86 -30.71 17.84 -22.43
CA GLN A 86 -30.40 16.43 -22.70
C GLN A 86 -29.01 16.03 -22.18
N ARG A 87 -27.97 16.85 -22.47
CA ARG A 87 -26.61 16.60 -21.97
C ARG A 87 -26.53 16.59 -20.46
N PHE A 88 -27.30 17.46 -19.79
CA PHE A 88 -27.39 17.47 -18.33
C PHE A 88 -27.98 16.14 -17.83
N THR A 89 -29.11 15.70 -18.40
CA THR A 89 -29.76 14.44 -18.01
C THR A 89 -28.86 13.22 -18.24
N GLU A 90 -28.13 13.18 -19.35
CA GLU A 90 -27.17 12.10 -19.63
C GLU A 90 -26.03 12.08 -18.59
N ALA A 91 -25.47 13.26 -18.29
CA ALA A 91 -24.41 13.39 -17.29
C ALA A 91 -24.89 13.06 -15.88
N HIS A 92 -26.06 13.56 -15.47
CA HIS A 92 -26.68 13.25 -14.17
C HIS A 92 -26.95 11.75 -14.05
N ARG A 93 -27.44 11.10 -15.10
CA ARG A 93 -27.59 9.64 -15.11
C ARG A 93 -26.25 8.92 -14.93
N THR A 94 -25.15 9.41 -15.49
CA THR A 94 -23.83 8.80 -15.26
C THR A 94 -23.41 8.93 -13.78
N GLU A 95 -23.60 10.11 -13.17
CA GLU A 95 -23.32 10.34 -11.75
C GLU A 95 -24.22 9.48 -10.84
N ALA A 96 -25.53 9.46 -11.08
CA ALA A 96 -26.49 8.71 -10.28
C ALA A 96 -26.32 7.18 -10.34
N ASN A 97 -25.72 6.65 -11.41
CA ASN A 97 -25.37 5.23 -11.52
C ASN A 97 -24.02 4.89 -10.86
N ASN A 98 -23.34 5.88 -10.29
CA ASN A 98 -21.99 5.76 -9.77
C ASN A 98 -21.87 6.46 -8.40
N ILE A 99 -22.87 6.25 -7.55
CA ILE A 99 -22.92 6.72 -6.18
C ILE A 99 -21.95 5.90 -5.33
N THR A 100 -20.95 6.55 -4.75
CA THR A 100 -19.87 5.92 -3.99
C THR A 100 -19.71 6.48 -2.57
N GLU A 101 -20.21 7.69 -2.31
CA GLU A 101 -20.00 8.38 -1.03
C GLU A 101 -21.28 8.53 -0.20
N ASP A 102 -21.12 8.56 1.12
CA ASP A 102 -22.23 8.80 2.04
C ASP A 102 -22.88 10.17 1.79
N GLY A 103 -24.20 10.18 1.63
CA GLY A 103 -24.99 11.37 1.37
C GLY A 103 -25.08 11.78 -0.10
N GLU A 104 -24.26 11.21 -1.00
CA GLU A 104 -24.27 11.51 -2.44
C GLU A 104 -25.64 11.21 -3.08
N MET A 105 -26.26 10.08 -2.73
CA MET A 105 -27.60 9.71 -3.22
C MET A 105 -28.65 10.79 -2.95
N GLN A 106 -28.64 11.35 -1.73
CA GLN A 106 -29.58 12.42 -1.38
C GLN A 106 -29.28 13.68 -2.21
N MET A 107 -28.01 14.03 -2.39
CA MET A 107 -27.63 15.17 -3.22
C MET A 107 -28.08 14.99 -4.67
N SER A 108 -27.87 13.80 -5.23
CA SER A 108 -28.23 13.46 -6.62
C SER A 108 -29.75 13.53 -6.83
N SER A 109 -30.56 13.03 -5.90
CA SER A 109 -32.03 13.18 -5.95
C SER A 109 -32.48 14.64 -5.84
N GLU A 110 -31.80 15.45 -5.03
CA GLU A 110 -32.08 16.89 -4.94
C GLU A 110 -31.69 17.64 -6.22
N VAL A 111 -30.61 17.23 -6.91
CA VAL A 111 -30.24 17.73 -8.24
C VAL A 111 -31.34 17.43 -9.24
N GLU A 112 -31.83 16.19 -9.29
CA GLU A 112 -32.90 15.77 -10.19
C GLU A 112 -34.17 16.61 -9.99
N SER A 113 -34.64 16.73 -8.74
CA SER A 113 -35.84 17.50 -8.41
C SER A 113 -35.72 18.99 -8.78
N ARG A 114 -34.55 19.59 -8.51
CA ARG A 114 -34.27 21.00 -8.85
C ARG A 114 -34.14 21.21 -10.35
N PHE A 115 -33.53 20.27 -11.06
CA PHE A 115 -33.42 20.28 -12.51
C PHE A 115 -34.80 20.22 -13.18
N ASP A 116 -35.67 19.32 -12.72
CA ASP A 116 -37.05 19.22 -13.22
C ASP A 116 -37.85 20.50 -13.00
N ALA A 117 -37.67 21.15 -11.84
CA ALA A 117 -38.29 22.44 -11.56
C ALA A 117 -37.76 23.54 -12.51
N TYR A 118 -36.44 23.58 -12.72
CA TYR A 118 -35.80 24.54 -13.61
C TYR A 118 -36.23 24.35 -15.07
N VAL A 119 -36.24 23.11 -15.58
CA VAL A 119 -36.68 22.78 -16.94
C VAL A 119 -38.14 23.18 -17.16
N ARG A 120 -39.01 22.94 -16.18
CA ARG A 120 -40.42 23.33 -16.23
C ARG A 120 -40.60 24.85 -16.34
N ASP A 121 -39.84 25.61 -15.55
CA ASP A 121 -39.87 27.07 -15.60
C ASP A 121 -39.27 27.61 -16.92
N MET A 122 -38.24 26.96 -17.48
CA MET A 122 -37.68 27.32 -18.79
C MET A 122 -38.64 27.06 -19.94
N ARG A 123 -39.31 25.89 -19.94
CA ARG A 123 -40.36 25.60 -20.92
C ARG A 123 -41.54 26.55 -20.78
N ARG A 124 -41.89 26.97 -19.56
CA ARG A 124 -42.91 28.02 -19.38
C ARG A 124 -42.49 29.36 -19.97
N LEU A 125 -41.21 29.72 -19.85
CA LEU A 125 -40.66 30.93 -20.46
C LEU A 125 -40.67 30.85 -21.99
N MET A 126 -40.27 29.69 -22.55
CA MET A 126 -40.08 29.49 -23.98
C MET A 126 -41.36 29.10 -24.73
N ASP A 127 -42.17 28.16 -24.24
CA ASP A 127 -43.28 27.51 -24.96
C ASP A 127 -44.67 28.12 -24.69
N ALA A 128 -44.73 29.35 -24.18
CA ALA A 128 -46.02 30.01 -23.95
C ALA A 128 -46.82 30.13 -25.27
N SER A 129 -48.10 29.71 -25.26
CA SER A 129 -49.00 29.71 -26.43
C SER A 129 -49.19 31.10 -27.06
N SER A 130 -48.85 32.16 -26.32
CA SER A 130 -48.58 33.49 -26.85
C SER A 130 -47.26 33.98 -26.27
N PRO A 131 -46.39 34.62 -27.06
CA PRO A 131 -45.13 35.16 -26.55
C PRO A 131 -45.36 36.02 -25.32
N MET A 132 -44.72 35.65 -24.21
CA MET A 132 -44.83 36.39 -22.96
C MET A 132 -44.33 37.83 -23.17
N PRO A 133 -45.03 38.87 -22.66
CA PRO A 133 -44.53 40.23 -22.74
C PRO A 133 -43.11 40.32 -22.15
N PRO A 134 -42.17 41.09 -22.75
CA PRO A 134 -40.77 41.10 -22.32
C PRO A 134 -40.57 41.41 -20.83
N ARG A 135 -41.43 42.27 -20.26
CA ARG A 135 -41.42 42.61 -18.83
C ARG A 135 -41.74 41.40 -17.95
N ASP A 136 -42.74 40.61 -18.35
CA ASP A 136 -43.19 39.44 -17.59
C ASP A 136 -42.18 38.29 -17.74
N ALA A 137 -41.59 38.13 -18.93
CA ALA A 137 -40.52 37.17 -19.20
C ALA A 137 -39.29 37.44 -18.32
N TYR A 138 -38.85 38.71 -18.26
CA TYR A 138 -37.77 39.11 -17.37
C TYR A 138 -38.14 38.94 -15.89
N GLY A 139 -39.39 39.23 -15.52
CA GLY A 139 -39.91 39.01 -14.17
C GLY A 139 -39.86 37.54 -13.75
N LEU A 140 -40.31 36.62 -14.60
CA LEU A 140 -40.22 35.18 -14.39
C LEU A 140 -38.76 34.72 -14.26
N TYR A 141 -37.89 35.21 -15.14
CA TYR A 141 -36.47 34.90 -15.11
C TYR A 141 -35.84 35.29 -13.77
N LYS A 142 -35.99 36.56 -13.38
CA LYS A 142 -35.38 37.10 -12.15
C LYS A 142 -35.95 36.44 -10.88
N ALA A 143 -37.25 36.17 -10.84
CA ALA A 143 -37.91 35.67 -9.64
C ALA A 143 -37.79 34.16 -9.46
N ARG A 144 -37.65 33.38 -10.53
CA ARG A 144 -37.68 31.91 -10.47
C ARG A 144 -36.48 31.23 -11.13
N LEU A 145 -36.20 31.55 -12.39
CA LEU A 145 -35.14 30.85 -13.14
C LEU A 145 -33.76 31.11 -12.58
N ARG A 146 -33.41 32.38 -12.32
CA ARG A 146 -32.09 32.75 -11.80
C ARG A 146 -31.82 32.12 -10.42
N PRO A 147 -32.72 32.22 -9.41
CA PRO A 147 -32.55 31.51 -8.14
C PRO A 147 -32.54 29.99 -8.28
N GLY A 148 -33.37 29.44 -9.19
CA GLY A 148 -33.42 28.00 -9.46
C GLY A 148 -32.10 27.46 -10.03
N TYR A 149 -31.53 28.18 -11.01
CA TYR A 149 -30.19 27.91 -11.54
C TYR A 149 -29.14 27.97 -10.45
N ASP A 150 -29.11 29.03 -9.63
CA ASP A 150 -28.08 29.20 -8.60
C ASP A 150 -28.14 28.08 -7.56
N ALA A 151 -29.34 27.68 -7.15
CA ALA A 151 -29.53 26.59 -6.21
C ALA A 151 -29.18 25.22 -6.81
N LEU A 152 -29.50 24.99 -8.09
CA LEU A 152 -29.11 23.78 -8.81
C LEU A 152 -27.59 23.70 -8.98
N LYS A 153 -26.95 24.79 -9.40
CA LYS A 153 -25.50 24.90 -9.57
C LYS A 153 -24.75 24.68 -8.27
N ALA A 154 -25.23 25.28 -7.17
CA ALA A 154 -24.67 25.04 -5.84
C ALA A 154 -24.73 23.55 -5.49
N ARG A 155 -25.86 22.88 -5.77
CA ARG A 155 -26.00 21.47 -5.44
C ARG A 155 -25.14 20.55 -6.29
N VAL A 156 -25.01 20.83 -7.58
CA VAL A 156 -24.07 20.15 -8.48
C VAL A 156 -22.62 20.35 -8.00
N HIS A 157 -22.28 21.54 -7.52
CA HIS A 157 -20.97 21.82 -6.92
C HIS A 157 -20.72 21.07 -5.61
N ASP A 158 -21.72 20.89 -4.75
CA ASP A 158 -21.57 20.09 -3.52
C ASP A 158 -21.16 18.65 -3.84
N ILE A 159 -21.74 18.03 -4.88
CA ILE A 159 -21.38 16.68 -5.34
C ILE A 159 -19.94 16.64 -5.85
N LEU A 160 -19.51 17.67 -6.59
CA LEU A 160 -18.12 17.81 -7.04
C LEU A 160 -17.15 17.80 -5.86
N VAL A 161 -17.43 18.63 -4.86
CA VAL A 161 -16.60 18.76 -3.66
C VAL A 161 -16.59 17.47 -2.85
N LEU A 162 -17.73 16.79 -2.72
CA LEU A 162 -17.83 15.49 -2.04
C LEU A 162 -16.90 14.45 -2.68
N ASN A 163 -17.00 14.28 -4.01
CA ASN A 163 -16.20 13.32 -4.76
C ASN A 163 -14.70 13.68 -4.81
N GLN A 164 -14.36 14.96 -4.95
CA GLN A 164 -12.95 15.41 -4.90
C GLN A 164 -12.34 15.14 -3.52
N ASN A 165 -13.06 15.47 -2.45
CA ASN A 165 -12.60 15.18 -1.09
C ASN A 165 -12.46 13.68 -0.84
N ALA A 166 -13.34 12.86 -1.41
CA ALA A 166 -13.23 11.42 -1.33
C ALA A 166 -11.95 10.89 -1.98
N ILE A 167 -11.59 11.38 -3.17
CA ILE A 167 -10.33 11.05 -3.84
C ILE A 167 -9.12 11.44 -2.98
N LEU A 168 -9.13 12.64 -2.39
CA LEU A 168 -8.05 13.10 -1.50
C LEU A 168 -7.95 12.24 -0.23
N ARG A 169 -9.08 11.85 0.37
CA ARG A 169 -9.11 10.93 1.52
C ARG A 169 -8.57 9.55 1.14
N ALA A 170 -8.91 9.04 -0.03
CA ALA A 170 -8.42 7.76 -0.52
C ALA A 170 -6.90 7.77 -0.72
N ASP A 171 -6.34 8.82 -1.33
CA ASP A 171 -4.89 9.00 -1.49
C ASP A 171 -4.17 9.10 -0.13
N ALA A 172 -4.71 9.88 0.81
CA ALA A 172 -4.12 10.01 2.15
C ALA A 172 -4.11 8.68 2.91
N ARG A 173 -5.20 7.89 2.82
CA ARG A 173 -5.27 6.54 3.40
C ARG A 173 -4.27 5.59 2.75
N ALA A 174 -4.17 5.59 1.43
CA ALA A 174 -3.21 4.79 0.67
C ALA A 174 -1.77 5.05 1.14
N LYS A 175 -1.39 6.33 1.25
CA LYS A 175 -0.07 6.74 1.74
C LYS A 175 0.18 6.29 3.18
N ALA A 176 -0.80 6.44 4.07
CA ALA A 176 -0.67 6.03 5.47
C ALA A 176 -0.53 4.50 5.60
N GLU A 177 -1.30 3.72 4.83
CA GLU A 177 -1.19 2.26 4.79
C GLU A 177 0.16 1.82 4.22
N ALA A 178 0.62 2.45 3.14
CA ALA A 178 1.94 2.21 2.56
C ALA A 178 3.08 2.49 3.55
N GLN A 179 2.99 3.59 4.29
CA GLN A 179 3.99 3.93 5.32
C GLN A 179 3.97 2.93 6.47
N ARG A 180 2.79 2.51 6.95
CA ARG A 180 2.69 1.48 8.00
C ARG A 180 3.25 0.14 7.55
N ALA A 181 2.89 -0.32 6.34
CA ALA A 181 3.42 -1.55 5.77
C ALA A 181 4.94 -1.49 5.63
N SER A 182 5.48 -0.36 5.15
CA SER A 182 6.92 -0.12 5.03
C SER A 182 7.62 -0.16 6.39
N TRP A 183 7.08 0.49 7.42
CA TRP A 183 7.63 0.45 8.79
C TRP A 183 7.61 -0.97 9.39
N LEU A 184 6.51 -1.71 9.20
CA LEU A 184 6.42 -3.11 9.64
C LEU A 184 7.41 -4.00 8.90
N ALA A 185 7.59 -3.82 7.59
CA ALA A 185 8.57 -4.54 6.80
C ALA A 185 10.00 -4.23 7.24
N MET A 186 10.32 -2.95 7.51
CA MET A 186 11.62 -2.53 8.05
C MET A 186 11.88 -3.12 9.43
N ALA A 187 10.92 -3.03 10.36
CA ALA A 187 11.03 -3.58 11.70
C ALA A 187 11.18 -5.11 11.66
N GLY A 188 10.40 -5.80 10.83
CA GLY A 188 10.50 -7.24 10.62
C GLY A 188 11.84 -7.65 10.01
N THR A 189 12.35 -6.89 9.03
CA THR A 189 13.68 -7.10 8.44
C THR A 189 14.78 -6.95 9.48
N LEU A 190 14.72 -5.87 10.29
CA LEU A 190 15.71 -5.63 11.34
C LEU A 190 15.67 -6.75 12.39
N ALA A 191 14.48 -7.16 12.84
CA ALA A 191 14.33 -8.27 13.78
C ALA A 191 14.90 -9.57 13.20
N ALA A 192 14.61 -9.89 11.93
CA ALA A 192 15.13 -11.07 11.26
C ALA A 192 16.67 -11.04 11.14
N LEU A 193 17.26 -9.88 10.83
CA LEU A 193 18.72 -9.71 10.79
C LEU A 193 19.35 -9.91 12.18
N LEU A 194 18.74 -9.38 13.24
CA LEU A 194 19.23 -9.56 14.61
C LEU A 194 19.17 -11.04 15.04
N VAL A 195 18.08 -11.75 14.70
CA VAL A 195 17.95 -13.19 14.96
C VAL A 195 19.00 -13.97 14.19
N ALA A 196 19.18 -13.69 12.89
CA ALA A 196 20.20 -14.34 12.06
C ALA A 196 21.61 -14.10 12.60
N ALA A 197 21.93 -12.87 13.01
CA ALA A 197 23.20 -12.52 13.63
C ALA A 197 23.43 -13.27 14.95
N ALA A 198 22.42 -13.32 15.83
CA ALA A 198 22.50 -14.03 17.11
C ALA A 198 22.76 -15.53 16.90
N ILE A 199 22.05 -16.16 15.96
CA ILE A 199 22.25 -17.58 15.61
C ILE A 199 23.65 -17.80 15.04
N SER A 200 24.09 -16.96 14.11
CA SER A 200 25.42 -17.05 13.49
C SER A 200 26.53 -16.93 14.54
N ILE A 201 26.47 -15.92 15.42
CA ILE A 201 27.43 -15.73 16.53
C ILE A 201 27.43 -16.96 17.45
N GLY A 202 26.26 -17.48 17.81
CA GLY A 202 26.15 -18.67 18.66
C GLY A 202 26.79 -19.92 18.03
N MET A 203 26.58 -20.13 16.73
CA MET A 203 27.15 -21.26 16.00
C MET A 203 28.67 -21.12 15.83
N VAL A 204 29.16 -19.92 15.48
CA VAL A 204 30.60 -19.63 15.41
C VAL A 204 31.26 -19.91 16.76
N ARG A 205 30.70 -19.41 17.87
CA ARG A 205 31.23 -19.66 19.21
C ARG A 205 31.22 -21.15 19.58
N SER A 206 30.18 -21.89 19.23
CA SER A 206 30.06 -23.33 19.49
C SER A 206 31.10 -24.17 18.72
N ALA A 207 31.53 -23.70 17.55
CA ALA A 207 32.51 -24.36 16.71
C ALA A 207 33.96 -23.93 17.02
N LEU A 208 34.25 -22.62 17.01
CA LEU A 208 35.61 -22.10 17.13
C LEU A 208 36.20 -22.24 18.54
N THR A 209 35.41 -22.01 19.59
CA THR A 209 35.93 -21.99 20.97
C THR A 209 36.63 -23.31 21.36
N PRO A 210 36.02 -24.49 21.20
CA PRO A 210 36.70 -25.76 21.52
C PRO A 210 37.81 -26.11 20.53
N LEU A 211 37.74 -25.62 19.28
CA LEU A 211 38.78 -25.84 18.29
C LEU A 211 40.07 -25.07 18.64
N LEU A 212 39.92 -23.85 19.16
CA LEU A 212 41.02 -23.05 19.71
C LEU A 212 41.58 -23.66 21.01
N ASP A 213 40.73 -24.20 21.89
CA ASP A 213 41.19 -24.90 23.11
C ASP A 213 42.01 -26.16 22.78
N ILE A 214 41.54 -26.98 21.83
CA ILE A 214 42.30 -28.12 21.32
C ILE A 214 43.65 -27.67 20.76
N ALA A 215 43.68 -26.61 19.96
CA ALA A 215 44.91 -26.09 19.36
C ALA A 215 45.89 -25.60 20.43
N ALA A 216 45.43 -24.84 21.43
CA ALA A 216 46.25 -24.36 22.52
C ALA A 216 46.85 -25.49 23.35
N ARG A 217 46.06 -26.51 23.71
CA ARG A 217 46.55 -27.68 24.47
C ARG A 217 47.47 -28.56 23.65
N ALA A 218 47.23 -28.70 22.35
CA ALA A 218 48.14 -29.42 21.46
C ALA A 218 49.52 -28.75 21.38
N ASP A 219 49.57 -27.42 21.37
CA ASP A 219 50.82 -26.65 21.41
C ASP A 219 51.59 -26.89 22.73
N GLU A 220 50.88 -26.92 23.86
CA GLU A 220 51.48 -27.26 25.16
C GLU A 220 52.04 -28.69 25.21
N ILE A 221 51.32 -29.66 24.65
CA ILE A 221 51.79 -31.05 24.51
C ILE A 221 53.05 -31.09 23.64
N GLY A 222 53.08 -30.34 22.54
CA GLY A 222 54.24 -30.19 21.65
C GLY A 222 55.45 -29.57 22.35
N ALA A 223 55.22 -28.67 23.32
CA ALA A 223 56.25 -28.09 24.18
C ALA A 223 56.72 -29.03 25.32
N GLY A 224 56.24 -30.27 25.37
CA GLY A 224 56.66 -31.28 26.34
C GLY A 224 55.81 -31.38 27.61
N LYS A 225 54.72 -30.59 27.73
CA LYS A 225 53.76 -30.71 28.84
C LYS A 225 52.76 -31.84 28.55
N LEU A 226 53.24 -33.08 28.64
CA LEU A 226 52.47 -34.25 28.22
C LEU A 226 51.26 -34.55 29.11
N ASP A 227 51.16 -33.98 30.32
CA ASP A 227 50.08 -34.21 31.29
C ASP A 227 48.76 -33.51 30.97
N GLN A 228 48.72 -32.76 29.87
CA GLN A 228 47.49 -32.12 29.40
C GLN A 228 46.44 -33.14 28.96
N HIS A 229 45.19 -32.89 29.34
CA HIS A 229 44.03 -33.64 28.91
C HIS A 229 42.99 -32.70 28.30
N ILE A 230 42.50 -33.03 27.11
CA ILE A 230 41.45 -32.29 26.42
C ILE A 230 40.12 -33.00 26.65
N GLU A 231 39.11 -32.30 27.15
CA GLU A 231 37.77 -32.89 27.32
C GLU A 231 37.19 -33.30 25.95
N ALA A 232 36.85 -34.59 25.81
CA ALA A 232 36.37 -35.18 24.56
C ALA A 232 34.88 -35.58 24.62
N ASP A 233 34.08 -34.95 25.49
CA ASP A 233 32.66 -35.25 25.70
C ASP A 233 31.74 -34.92 24.50
N ARG A 234 32.33 -34.47 23.39
CA ARG A 234 31.63 -34.24 22.12
C ARG A 234 31.62 -35.51 21.27
N THR A 235 30.48 -35.76 20.63
CA THR A 235 30.33 -36.90 19.70
C THR A 235 30.54 -36.52 18.23
N ASP A 236 31.01 -35.30 17.95
CA ASP A 236 31.23 -34.76 16.61
C ASP A 236 32.72 -34.78 16.22
N GLU A 237 33.06 -34.26 15.03
CA GLU A 237 34.44 -34.25 14.54
C GLU A 237 35.41 -33.50 15.46
N ILE A 238 34.92 -32.52 16.24
CA ILE A 238 35.74 -31.82 17.24
C ILE A 238 36.09 -32.76 18.39
N GLY A 239 35.13 -33.55 18.88
CA GLY A 239 35.40 -34.58 19.88
C GLY A 239 36.31 -35.71 19.37
N VAL A 240 36.14 -36.11 18.10
CA VAL A 240 37.05 -37.08 17.46
C VAL A 240 38.48 -36.54 17.40
N LEU A 241 38.66 -35.25 17.07
CA LEU A 241 39.97 -34.59 17.06
C LEU A 241 40.57 -34.51 18.47
N ALA A 242 39.80 -34.06 19.47
CA ALA A 242 40.25 -34.00 20.86
C ALA A 242 40.72 -35.39 21.36
N GLY A 243 39.94 -36.44 21.07
CA GLY A 243 40.32 -37.81 21.40
C GLY A 243 41.58 -38.29 20.67
N ALA A 244 41.81 -37.85 19.43
CA ALA A 244 43.04 -38.17 18.69
C ALA A 244 44.28 -37.50 19.29
N VAL A 245 44.18 -36.21 19.66
CA VAL A 245 45.27 -35.48 20.33
C VAL A 245 45.59 -36.10 21.70
N ASN A 246 44.58 -36.46 22.49
CA ASN A 246 44.78 -37.16 23.77
C ASN A 246 45.54 -38.49 23.60
N ARG A 247 45.20 -39.29 22.59
CA ARG A 247 45.92 -40.54 22.29
C ARG A 247 47.37 -40.30 21.88
N MET A 248 47.64 -39.22 21.14
CA MET A 248 48.99 -38.82 20.78
C MET A 248 49.81 -38.43 22.02
N ALA A 249 49.25 -37.60 22.91
CA ALA A 249 49.89 -37.20 24.16
C ALA A 249 50.22 -38.41 25.05
N ALA A 250 49.29 -39.36 25.18
CA ALA A 250 49.51 -40.59 25.94
C ALA A 250 50.68 -41.42 25.38
N ARG A 251 50.75 -41.60 24.05
CA ARG A 251 51.86 -42.32 23.41
C ARG A 251 53.21 -41.61 23.57
N LEU A 252 53.23 -40.29 23.48
CA LEU A 252 54.44 -39.50 23.74
C LEU A 252 54.90 -39.66 25.20
N ARG A 253 53.97 -39.69 26.15
CA ARG A 253 54.27 -39.90 27.57
C ARG A 253 54.84 -41.29 27.81
N GLU A 254 54.20 -42.32 27.28
CA GLU A 254 54.68 -43.70 27.35
C GLU A 254 56.09 -43.86 26.75
N ALA A 255 56.35 -43.22 25.61
CA ALA A 255 57.67 -43.26 24.97
C ALA A 255 58.75 -42.57 25.82
N ARG A 256 58.46 -41.37 26.36
CA ARG A 256 59.37 -40.65 27.26
C ARG A 256 59.66 -41.45 28.52
N ASP A 257 58.63 -41.99 29.17
CA ASP A 257 58.78 -42.77 30.40
C ASP A 257 59.52 -44.11 30.17
N ALA A 258 59.47 -44.66 28.95
CA ALA A 258 60.25 -45.83 28.56
C ALA A 258 61.72 -45.49 28.27
N GLU A 259 61.99 -44.29 27.76
CA GLU A 259 63.35 -43.79 27.53
C GLU A 259 64.04 -43.42 28.85
N GLU A 260 63.36 -42.74 29.77
CA GLU A 260 63.86 -42.46 31.12
C GLU A 260 64.20 -43.76 31.88
N ARG A 261 63.38 -44.82 31.74
CA ARG A 261 63.65 -46.15 32.31
C ARG A 261 64.81 -46.91 31.65
N ARG A 262 65.27 -46.48 30.48
CA ARG A 262 66.45 -47.06 29.79
C ARG A 262 67.75 -46.33 30.13
N VAL A 263 67.66 -45.06 30.53
CA VAL A 263 68.81 -44.19 30.83
C VAL A 263 69.20 -44.27 32.32
N HIS A 264 68.30 -44.73 33.19
CA HIS A 264 68.55 -45.08 34.59
C HIS A 264 68.74 -46.58 34.81
#